data_AF-A0A7C5NTH6-F1
#
_entry.id   AF-A0A7C5NTH6-F1
#
_cell.length_a   1.000
_cell.length_b   1.000
_cell.length_c   1.000
_cell.angle_alpha   90.00
_cell.angle_beta   90.00
_cell.angle_gamma   90.00
#
_symmetry.space_group_name_H-M   'P 1'
#
loop_
_entity.id
_entity.type
_entity.pdbx_description
1 polymer ?
#
loop_
_entity_poly.entity_id
_entity_poly.type
_entity_poly.pdbx_seq_one_letter_code
_entity_poly.pdbx_strand_id
1 'polypeptide(L)'
;FVETLGVCGSLAYISKPGSFSCGTCDINNDGRQDLYLIYSEMGPQIFFNRGFRTFGFCIELCANFETVLENGDKGEQAGTVADFDGDGAQDLALALLNGEIWVIFRSEEDHKLHALVELPLGSQYAGPVVVRGWREKRSLGAWNVCAGGDKAFFGVTEPGPCRIEWQFPGGTRQSKEITVEDKPARILLK
;
A
#
# COMPACT_ATOMS: atom_id res chain seq x y z
N PHE A 1 -22.01 -8.27 -2.98
CA PHE A 1 -20.79 -7.91 -2.24
C PHE A 1 -20.87 -8.25 -0.74
N VAL A 2 -22.06 -8.48 -0.15
CA VAL A 2 -22.23 -8.79 1.28
C VAL A 2 -21.78 -10.22 1.67
N GLU A 3 -21.64 -11.13 0.71
CA GLU A 3 -21.41 -12.56 0.99
C GLU A 3 -19.94 -13.01 0.87
N THR A 4 -18.99 -12.09 0.72
CA THR A 4 -17.57 -12.46 0.55
C THR A 4 -16.74 -12.34 1.81
N LEU A 5 -17.24 -11.68 2.87
CA LEU A 5 -16.47 -11.53 4.11
C LEU A 5 -16.14 -12.89 4.74
N GLY A 6 -17.07 -13.83 4.73
CA GLY A 6 -16.88 -15.18 5.30
C GLY A 6 -15.76 -16.00 4.65
N VAL A 7 -15.26 -15.58 3.47
CA VAL A 7 -14.13 -16.23 2.78
C VAL A 7 -12.85 -15.39 2.80
N CYS A 8 -12.79 -14.36 3.67
CA CYS A 8 -11.64 -13.44 3.74
C CYS A 8 -10.52 -13.85 4.71
N GLY A 9 -10.50 -15.10 5.16
CA GLY A 9 -9.51 -15.57 6.13
C GLY A 9 -9.64 -14.85 7.46
N SER A 10 -8.51 -14.49 8.07
CA SER A 10 -8.46 -13.88 9.41
C SER A 10 -9.24 -12.58 9.51
N LEU A 11 -9.36 -11.81 8.43
CA LEU A 11 -10.18 -10.60 8.42
C LEU A 11 -11.64 -10.90 8.82
N ALA A 12 -12.19 -12.04 8.41
CA ALA A 12 -13.59 -12.40 8.66
C ALA A 12 -13.92 -12.64 10.13
N TYR A 13 -12.97 -13.19 10.90
CA TYR A 13 -13.21 -13.69 12.26
C TYR A 13 -12.34 -13.02 13.33
N ILE A 14 -11.33 -12.23 12.95
CA ILE A 14 -10.50 -11.44 13.88
C ILE A 14 -10.90 -9.97 13.90
N SER A 15 -11.41 -9.42 12.78
CA SER A 15 -11.83 -8.02 12.75
C SER A 15 -12.87 -7.73 13.82
N LYS A 16 -12.75 -6.57 14.46
CA LYS A 16 -13.71 -6.13 15.48
C LYS A 16 -14.79 -5.25 14.86
N PRO A 17 -16.03 -5.28 15.40
CA PRO A 17 -17.05 -4.31 15.02
C PRO A 17 -16.65 -2.90 15.44
N GLY A 18 -17.23 -1.88 14.80
CA GLY A 18 -17.01 -0.48 15.19
C GLY A 18 -15.81 0.19 14.52
N SER A 19 -15.16 -0.46 13.55
CA SER A 19 -14.21 0.25 12.69
C SER A 19 -14.96 1.34 11.92
N PHE A 20 -14.44 2.56 11.96
CA PHE A 20 -15.05 3.70 11.29
C PHE A 20 -14.24 4.18 10.07
N SER A 21 -13.01 3.68 9.90
CA SER A 21 -12.14 4.01 8.77
C SER A 21 -11.23 2.83 8.43
N CYS A 22 -10.81 2.76 7.17
CA CYS A 22 -9.88 1.78 6.66
C CYS A 22 -9.05 2.35 5.51
N GLY A 23 -7.96 1.68 5.18
CA GLY A 23 -7.18 1.97 3.99
C GLY A 23 -6.33 0.80 3.55
N THR A 24 -5.66 0.98 2.41
CA THR A 24 -4.81 -0.06 1.81
C THR A 24 -3.40 0.44 1.57
N CYS A 25 -2.43 -0.43 1.79
CA CYS A 25 -1.00 -0.17 1.63
C CYS A 25 -0.29 -1.51 1.45
N ASP A 26 0.79 -1.57 0.68
CA ASP A 26 1.67 -2.75 0.63
C ASP A 26 2.70 -2.67 1.77
N ILE A 27 2.24 -2.97 3.00
CA ILE A 27 2.99 -2.70 4.24
C ILE A 27 4.23 -3.59 4.32
N ASN A 28 4.14 -4.82 3.82
CA ASN A 28 5.22 -5.81 3.84
C ASN A 28 5.98 -5.94 2.51
N ASN A 29 5.76 -5.03 1.56
CA ASN A 29 6.43 -4.97 0.25
C ASN A 29 6.30 -6.26 -0.59
N ASP A 30 5.23 -7.02 -0.42
CA ASP A 30 5.02 -8.28 -1.16
C ASP A 30 4.33 -8.09 -2.53
N GLY A 31 4.05 -6.83 -2.89
CA GLY A 31 3.36 -6.46 -4.11
C GLY A 31 1.86 -6.72 -4.05
N ARG A 32 1.28 -6.82 -2.86
CA ARG A 32 -0.15 -6.90 -2.63
C ARG A 32 -0.56 -5.77 -1.70
N GLN A 33 -1.70 -5.17 -2.03
CA GLN A 33 -2.30 -4.17 -1.15
C GLN A 33 -2.90 -4.89 0.06
N ASP A 34 -2.34 -4.63 1.23
CA ASP A 34 -2.84 -5.03 2.54
C ASP A 34 -3.99 -4.13 2.97
N LEU A 35 -4.57 -4.42 4.12
CA LEU A 35 -5.68 -3.68 4.69
C LEU A 35 -5.36 -3.31 6.14
N TYR A 36 -5.62 -2.06 6.52
CA TYR A 36 -5.69 -1.66 7.92
C TYR A 36 -7.08 -1.13 8.26
N LEU A 37 -7.52 -1.39 9.48
CA LEU A 37 -8.78 -0.94 10.06
C LEU A 37 -8.47 -0.05 11.26
N ILE A 38 -9.19 1.07 11.36
CA ILE A 38 -9.06 2.05 12.44
C ILE A 38 -10.27 1.97 13.36
N TYR A 39 -10.04 2.17 14.65
CA TYR A 39 -11.02 2.07 15.71
C TYR A 39 -10.95 3.27 16.66
N SER A 40 -12.05 3.62 17.34
CA SER A 40 -12.07 4.74 18.28
C SER A 40 -11.69 4.33 19.71
N GLU A 41 -11.88 3.06 20.06
CA GLU A 41 -11.71 2.52 21.42
C GLU A 41 -10.68 1.38 21.48
N MET A 42 -9.85 1.22 20.46
CA MET A 42 -8.74 0.26 20.45
C MET A 42 -7.72 0.65 19.38
N GLY A 43 -6.54 0.01 19.41
CA GLY A 43 -5.53 0.15 18.37
C GLY A 43 -6.01 -0.33 16.99
N PRO A 44 -5.24 -0.05 15.93
CA PRO A 44 -5.64 -0.42 14.57
C PRO A 44 -5.43 -1.93 14.38
N GLN A 45 -6.20 -2.53 13.47
CA GLN A 45 -5.96 -3.91 13.05
C GLN A 45 -5.39 -3.96 11.65
N ILE A 46 -4.22 -4.57 11.49
CA ILE A 46 -3.53 -4.70 10.21
C ILE A 46 -3.66 -6.15 9.70
N PHE A 47 -3.95 -6.28 8.41
CA PHE A 47 -4.23 -7.53 7.74
C PHE A 47 -3.44 -7.65 6.43
N PHE A 48 -2.47 -8.56 6.39
CA PHE A 48 -1.68 -8.84 5.19
C PHE A 48 -2.48 -9.63 4.17
N ASN A 49 -2.46 -9.18 2.93
CA ASN A 49 -3.14 -9.81 1.81
C ASN A 49 -2.37 -11.05 1.38
N ARG A 50 -2.97 -12.24 1.49
CA ARG A 50 -2.35 -13.52 1.09
C ARG A 50 -2.76 -13.97 -0.30
N GLY A 51 -3.47 -13.11 -1.05
CA GLY A 51 -4.08 -13.45 -2.32
C GLY A 51 -5.34 -14.30 -2.15
N PHE A 52 -5.99 -14.60 -3.28
CA PHE A 52 -7.21 -15.42 -3.32
C PHE A 52 -8.33 -14.99 -2.35
N ARG A 53 -8.43 -13.67 -2.11
CA ARG A 53 -9.34 -13.01 -1.16
C ARG A 53 -9.04 -13.29 0.32
N THR A 54 -7.94 -13.94 0.67
CA THR A 54 -7.56 -14.28 2.04
C THR A 54 -6.66 -13.22 2.65
N PHE A 55 -6.93 -12.84 3.90
CA PHE A 55 -6.12 -11.92 4.68
C PHE A 55 -5.63 -12.57 5.98
N GLY A 56 -4.42 -12.21 6.39
CA GLY A 56 -3.78 -12.66 7.62
C GLY A 56 -3.60 -11.55 8.63
N PHE A 57 -4.06 -11.75 9.86
CA PHE A 57 -3.87 -10.75 10.92
C PHE A 57 -2.40 -10.61 11.32
N CYS A 58 -1.90 -9.37 11.38
CA CYS A 58 -0.53 -9.06 11.78
C CYS A 58 -0.47 -8.82 13.29
N ILE A 59 -0.19 -9.89 14.05
CA ILE A 59 -0.18 -9.85 15.52
C ILE A 59 0.91 -8.91 16.05
N GLU A 60 2.10 -8.93 15.45
CA GLU A 60 3.26 -8.18 15.95
C GLU A 60 3.03 -6.66 15.91
N LEU A 61 2.63 -6.12 14.76
CA LEU A 61 2.33 -4.69 14.65
C LEU A 61 1.16 -4.29 15.55
N CYS A 62 0.09 -5.10 15.63
CA CYS A 62 -1.06 -4.79 16.47
C CYS A 62 -0.72 -4.83 17.98
N ALA A 63 0.10 -5.78 18.43
CA ALA A 63 0.53 -5.88 19.83
C ALA A 63 1.42 -4.70 20.25
N ASN A 64 2.24 -4.19 19.33
CA ASN A 64 3.02 -2.97 19.57
C ASN A 64 2.10 -1.78 19.82
N PHE A 65 1.00 -1.64 19.06
CA PHE A 65 -0.01 -0.60 19.32
C PHE A 65 -0.68 -0.75 20.67
N GLU A 66 -1.08 -1.96 21.07
CA GLU A 66 -1.70 -2.19 22.39
C GLU A 66 -0.76 -1.86 23.55
N THR A 67 0.55 -2.11 23.39
CA THR A 67 1.56 -1.80 24.40
C THR A 67 1.79 -0.30 24.55
N VAL A 68 1.73 0.42 23.43
CA VAL A 68 1.97 1.85 23.32
C VAL A 68 0.78 2.69 23.80
N LEU A 69 -0.43 2.22 23.50
CA LEU A 69 -1.67 2.81 23.98
C LEU A 69 -1.85 2.40 25.44
N GLU A 70 -0.94 2.86 26.33
CA GLU A 70 -1.03 2.66 27.77
C GLU A 70 -2.41 3.16 28.25
N ASN A 71 -3.33 2.21 28.43
CA ASN A 71 -4.79 2.36 28.55
C ASN A 71 -5.48 2.64 27.20
N GLY A 72 -5.81 1.55 26.49
CA GLY A 72 -6.50 1.47 25.20
C GLY A 72 -7.90 2.08 25.11
N ASP A 73 -8.15 3.19 25.80
CA ASP A 73 -9.42 3.93 25.80
C ASP A 73 -9.43 5.07 24.76
N LYS A 74 -8.37 5.18 23.94
CA LYS A 74 -8.23 6.21 22.91
C LYS A 74 -7.60 5.61 21.66
N GLY A 75 -8.44 5.10 20.78
CA GLY A 75 -8.05 4.68 19.44
C GLY A 75 -7.63 5.85 18.55
N GLU A 76 -7.45 5.58 17.27
CA GLU A 76 -7.00 6.58 16.30
C GLU A 76 -8.17 7.45 15.84
N GLN A 77 -7.88 8.68 15.40
CA GLN A 77 -8.85 9.57 14.75
C GLN A 77 -8.81 9.42 13.22
N ALA A 78 -7.62 9.14 12.68
CA ALA A 78 -7.38 9.06 11.25
C ALA A 78 -6.13 8.25 10.94
N GLY A 79 -6.04 7.75 9.71
CA GLY A 79 -4.83 7.15 9.16
C GLY A 79 -4.69 7.51 7.69
N THR A 80 -3.44 7.57 7.24
CA THR A 80 -3.10 7.90 5.86
C THR A 80 -1.85 7.14 5.44
N VAL A 81 -1.69 6.96 4.14
CA VAL A 81 -0.58 6.24 3.54
C VAL A 81 0.16 7.16 2.58
N ALA A 82 1.48 7.30 2.76
CA ALA A 82 2.35 8.07 1.87
C ALA A 82 3.80 7.64 2.07
N ASP A 83 4.68 8.05 1.17
CA ASP A 83 6.14 7.96 1.32
C ASP A 83 6.60 9.09 2.27
N PHE A 84 6.71 8.81 3.56
CA PHE A 84 6.98 9.83 4.58
C PHE A 84 8.47 10.04 4.84
N ASP A 85 9.31 9.04 4.58
CA ASP A 85 10.77 9.14 4.71
C ASP A 85 11.52 9.35 3.37
N GLY A 86 10.82 9.24 2.24
CA GLY A 86 11.36 9.50 0.91
C GLY A 86 12.13 8.32 0.30
N ASP A 87 12.02 7.12 0.87
CA ASP A 87 12.63 5.90 0.35
C ASP A 87 11.89 5.36 -0.89
N GLY A 88 10.70 5.88 -1.20
CA GLY A 88 9.82 5.42 -2.27
C GLY A 88 8.79 4.38 -1.85
N ALA A 89 8.69 4.06 -0.56
CA ALA A 89 7.72 3.21 0.10
C ALA A 89 6.32 3.78 0.11
N GLN A 90 5.38 2.92 0.47
CA GLN A 90 4.24 3.38 1.25
C GLN A 90 4.51 3.15 2.75
N ASP A 91 4.42 4.22 3.55
CA ASP A 91 4.41 4.19 5.01
C ASP A 91 2.99 4.45 5.54
N LEU A 92 2.69 3.98 6.76
CA LEU A 92 1.39 4.20 7.40
C LEU A 92 1.52 5.23 8.53
N ALA A 93 0.84 6.37 8.41
CA ALA A 93 0.72 7.34 9.48
C ALA A 93 -0.67 7.26 10.14
N LEU A 94 -0.69 7.36 11.47
CA LEU A 94 -1.88 7.33 12.31
C LEU A 94 -1.89 8.56 13.22
N ALA A 95 -3.04 9.22 13.30
CA ALA A 95 -3.27 10.34 14.22
C ALA A 95 -4.11 9.85 15.40
N LEU A 96 -3.60 10.00 16.62
CA LEU A 96 -4.24 9.52 17.83
C LEU A 96 -5.14 10.58 18.45
N LEU A 97 -6.14 10.14 19.23
CA LEU A 97 -7.04 11.04 19.97
C LEU A 97 -6.32 11.96 20.97
N ASN A 98 -5.12 11.60 21.43
CA ASN A 98 -4.30 12.42 22.33
C ASN A 98 -3.50 13.51 21.59
N GLY A 99 -3.54 13.57 20.25
CA GLY A 99 -2.83 14.53 19.43
C GLY A 99 -1.47 14.07 18.91
N GLU A 100 -1.02 12.86 19.26
CA GLU A 100 0.21 12.28 18.74
C GLU A 100 0.03 11.78 17.29
N ILE A 101 1.12 11.81 16.54
CA ILE A 101 1.20 11.22 15.19
C ILE A 101 2.24 10.11 15.23
N TRP A 102 1.82 8.93 14.81
CA TRP A 102 2.65 7.74 14.73
C TRP A 102 2.84 7.39 13.27
N VAL A 103 4.10 7.18 12.86
CA VAL A 103 4.43 6.74 11.51
C VAL A 103 5.09 5.38 11.61
N ILE A 104 4.46 4.38 11.00
CA ILE A 104 5.04 3.06 10.78
C ILE A 104 5.80 3.15 9.47
N PHE A 105 7.12 3.30 9.59
CA PHE A 105 8.04 3.09 8.49
C PHE A 105 8.20 1.59 8.24
N ARG A 106 8.53 1.22 7.01
CA ARG A 106 8.91 -0.15 6.71
C ARG A 106 10.24 -0.51 7.39
N SER A 107 10.51 -1.80 7.55
CA SER A 107 11.73 -2.30 8.21
C SER A 107 12.93 -2.24 7.26
N GLU A 108 14.13 -1.85 7.74
CA GLU A 108 15.38 -1.66 6.93
C GLU A 108 15.75 -2.84 6.01
N GLU A 109 15.31 -4.04 6.36
CA GLU A 109 15.54 -5.25 5.57
C GLU A 109 14.62 -5.35 4.33
N ASP A 110 13.45 -4.70 4.35
CA ASP A 110 12.39 -4.81 3.34
C ASP A 110 12.40 -3.68 2.27
N HIS A 111 13.16 -2.59 2.45
CA HIS A 111 12.97 -1.31 1.70
C HIS A 111 13.23 -1.36 0.19
N LYS A 112 14.07 -2.26 -0.28
CA LYS A 112 14.89 -1.89 -1.46
C LYS A 112 14.23 -2.16 -2.79
N LEU A 113 13.25 -3.05 -2.82
CA LEU A 113 12.83 -3.67 -4.06
C LEU A 113 11.41 -3.23 -4.41
N HIS A 114 11.34 -2.16 -5.18
CA HIS A 114 10.08 -1.67 -5.71
C HIS A 114 10.28 -0.93 -7.04
N ALA A 115 9.22 -0.83 -7.82
CA ALA A 115 9.16 0.00 -9.01
C ALA A 115 8.24 1.19 -8.80
N LEU A 116 8.76 2.39 -9.08
CA LEU A 116 8.00 3.64 -9.10
C LEU A 116 7.75 4.09 -10.53
N VAL A 117 6.51 4.46 -10.82
CA VAL A 117 6.13 5.04 -12.10
C VAL A 117 5.49 6.39 -11.86
N GLU A 118 6.01 7.42 -12.50
CA GLU A 118 5.54 8.80 -12.32
C GLU A 118 5.23 9.46 -13.66
N LEU A 119 4.22 10.32 -13.64
CA LEU A 119 3.90 11.22 -14.75
C LEU A 119 4.51 12.59 -14.40
N PRO A 120 5.54 13.05 -15.12
CA PRO A 120 6.23 14.29 -14.77
C PRO A 120 5.32 15.51 -14.86
N LEU A 121 5.61 16.52 -14.03
CA LEU A 121 5.06 17.87 -14.20
C LEU A 121 5.37 18.39 -15.61
N GLY A 122 4.38 19.04 -16.24
CA GLY A 122 4.52 19.53 -17.61
C GLY A 122 4.41 18.46 -18.69
N SER A 123 4.03 17.22 -18.34
CA SER A 123 3.64 16.22 -19.33
C SER A 123 2.47 16.72 -20.19
N GLN A 124 2.40 16.25 -21.44
CA GLN A 124 1.31 16.56 -22.36
C GLN A 124 -0.07 16.23 -21.77
N TYR A 125 -0.13 15.17 -20.94
CA TYR A 125 -1.36 14.73 -20.28
C TYR A 125 -1.27 15.01 -18.78
N ALA A 126 -2.32 15.58 -18.20
CA ALA A 126 -2.41 15.81 -16.75
C ALA A 126 -2.76 14.52 -15.96
N GLY A 127 -3.28 13.50 -16.63
CA GLY A 127 -3.82 12.28 -15.99
C GLY A 127 -5.34 12.34 -15.75
N PRO A 128 -5.91 11.34 -15.05
CA PRO A 128 -5.23 10.15 -14.54
C PRO A 128 -4.82 9.20 -15.67
N VAL A 129 -3.60 8.66 -15.58
CA VAL A 129 -3.13 7.54 -16.41
C VAL A 129 -3.14 6.29 -15.56
N VAL A 130 -3.85 5.25 -16.01
CA VAL A 130 -3.83 3.95 -15.31
C VAL A 130 -2.54 3.22 -15.64
N VAL A 131 -1.69 3.03 -14.64
CA VAL A 131 -0.47 2.24 -14.70
C VAL A 131 -0.72 0.90 -14.04
N ARG A 132 -0.31 -0.18 -14.67
CA ARG A 132 -0.45 -1.54 -14.14
C ARG A 132 0.90 -2.22 -14.12
N GLY A 133 1.14 -3.02 -13.09
CA GLY A 133 2.38 -3.76 -12.89
C GLY A 133 2.15 -5.27 -12.91
N TRP A 134 3.14 -5.99 -13.44
CA TRP A 134 3.17 -7.45 -13.42
C TRP A 134 4.58 -7.94 -13.12
N ARG A 135 4.68 -9.02 -12.34
CA ARG A 135 5.88 -9.87 -12.23
C ARG A 135 5.52 -11.21 -12.86
N GLU A 136 6.16 -11.53 -13.98
CA GLU A 136 5.78 -12.67 -14.82
C GLU A 136 4.27 -12.66 -15.18
N LYS A 137 3.50 -13.62 -14.63
CA LYS A 137 2.04 -13.71 -14.78
C LYS A 137 1.26 -13.12 -13.61
N ARG A 138 1.93 -12.76 -12.50
CA ARG A 138 1.28 -12.19 -11.31
C ARG A 138 1.07 -10.69 -11.50
N SER A 139 -0.17 -10.23 -11.34
CA SER A 139 -0.44 -8.79 -11.26
C SER A 139 0.03 -8.21 -9.93
N LEU A 140 0.65 -7.04 -9.99
CA LEU A 140 1.05 -6.19 -8.85
C LEU A 140 0.03 -5.07 -8.60
N GLY A 141 -1.14 -5.14 -9.24
CA GLY A 141 -2.19 -4.12 -9.11
C GLY A 141 -2.15 -3.03 -10.19
N ALA A 142 -2.94 -1.99 -9.95
CA ALA A 142 -3.13 -0.86 -10.84
C ALA A 142 -3.21 0.44 -10.03
N TRP A 143 -2.62 1.49 -10.56
CA TRP A 143 -2.52 2.80 -9.94
C TRP A 143 -2.93 3.88 -10.93
N ASN A 144 -3.53 4.94 -10.42
CA ASN A 144 -3.74 6.17 -11.19
C ASN A 144 -2.60 7.12 -10.90
N VAL A 145 -1.93 7.61 -11.95
CA VAL A 145 -0.91 8.65 -11.81
C VAL A 145 -1.36 9.92 -12.51
N CYS A 146 -1.08 11.06 -11.87
CA CYS A 146 -1.35 12.40 -12.39
C CYS A 146 -0.03 13.17 -12.53
N ALA A 147 0.01 14.16 -13.41
CA ALA A 147 1.20 14.95 -13.66
C ALA A 147 1.63 15.68 -12.38
N GLY A 148 2.78 15.31 -11.81
CA GLY A 148 3.28 15.84 -10.54
C GLY A 148 2.51 15.43 -9.30
N GLY A 149 1.63 14.44 -9.40
CA GLY A 149 0.90 13.87 -8.27
C GLY A 149 1.52 12.56 -7.77
N ASP A 150 0.67 11.71 -7.22
CA ASP A 150 1.06 10.41 -6.70
C ASP A 150 1.67 9.51 -7.77
N LYS A 151 2.62 8.68 -7.31
CA LYS A 151 3.35 7.71 -8.13
C LYS A 151 2.68 6.35 -8.02
N ALA A 152 2.76 5.56 -9.08
CA ALA A 152 2.42 4.15 -8.96
C ALA A 152 3.55 3.43 -8.22
N PHE A 153 3.19 2.70 -7.17
CA PHE A 153 4.11 1.90 -6.37
C PHE A 153 3.90 0.41 -6.63
N PHE A 154 4.97 -0.33 -6.92
CA PHE A 154 4.90 -1.78 -7.08
C PHE A 154 6.01 -2.44 -6.26
N GLY A 155 5.65 -2.94 -5.07
CA GLY A 155 6.55 -3.72 -4.22
C GLY A 155 6.88 -5.08 -4.79
N VAL A 156 8.11 -5.54 -4.58
CA VAL A 156 8.56 -6.90 -4.91
C VAL A 156 9.50 -7.42 -3.84
N THR A 157 9.41 -8.72 -3.52
CA THR A 157 10.22 -9.34 -2.46
C THR A 157 11.62 -9.77 -2.92
N GLU A 158 11.85 -9.82 -4.23
CA GLU A 158 13.04 -10.40 -4.84
C GLU A 158 13.40 -9.64 -6.11
N PRO A 159 14.70 -9.57 -6.45
CA PRO A 159 15.15 -9.00 -7.70
C PRO A 159 14.48 -9.67 -8.92
N GLY A 160 14.31 -8.90 -9.99
CA GLY A 160 13.85 -9.44 -11.27
C GLY A 160 13.01 -8.48 -12.11
N PRO A 161 12.53 -8.98 -13.27
CA PRO A 161 11.79 -8.17 -14.22
C PRO A 161 10.37 -7.88 -13.73
N CYS A 162 9.96 -6.63 -13.89
CA CYS A 162 8.60 -6.14 -13.75
C CYS A 162 8.16 -5.53 -15.08
N ARG A 163 7.01 -5.98 -15.59
CA ARG A 163 6.37 -5.38 -16.76
C ARG A 163 5.41 -4.31 -16.28
N ILE A 164 5.56 -3.10 -16.81
CA ILE A 164 4.71 -1.95 -16.53
C ILE A 164 3.95 -1.59 -17.79
N GLU A 165 2.63 -1.42 -17.69
CA GLU A 165 1.80 -1.04 -18.83
C GLU A 165 0.91 0.14 -18.49
N TRP A 166 0.73 1.03 -19.47
CA TRP A 166 -0.09 2.22 -19.36
C TRP A 166 -0.71 2.57 -20.70
N GLN A 167 -1.64 3.51 -20.71
CA GLN A 167 -2.23 4.03 -21.94
C GLN A 167 -2.62 5.49 -21.71
N PHE A 168 -2.13 6.38 -22.58
CA PHE A 168 -2.57 7.77 -22.59
C PHE A 168 -3.93 7.93 -23.27
N PRO A 169 -4.70 8.98 -22.94
CA PRO A 169 -5.98 9.26 -23.58
C PRO A 169 -5.90 9.25 -25.10
N GLY A 170 -6.71 8.42 -25.76
CA GLY A 170 -6.75 8.27 -27.23
C GLY A 170 -5.53 7.59 -27.86
N GLY A 171 -4.51 7.23 -27.07
CA GLY A 171 -3.32 6.54 -27.54
C GLY A 171 -3.46 5.01 -27.56
N THR A 172 -2.45 4.33 -28.08
CA THR A 172 -2.33 2.87 -27.99
C THR A 172 -1.71 2.45 -26.65
N ARG A 173 -2.03 1.24 -26.19
CA ARG A 173 -1.45 0.66 -24.97
C ARG A 173 0.07 0.55 -25.12
N GLN A 174 0.78 1.04 -24.12
CA GLN A 174 2.24 1.00 -24.00
C GLN A 174 2.64 -0.04 -22.94
N SER A 175 3.84 -0.59 -23.09
CA SER A 175 4.44 -1.54 -22.14
C SER A 175 5.94 -1.32 -22.06
N LYS A 176 6.50 -1.45 -20.87
CA LYS A 176 7.94 -1.41 -20.62
C LYS A 176 8.31 -2.46 -19.59
N GLU A 177 9.35 -3.24 -19.88
CA GLU A 177 9.96 -4.12 -18.89
C GLU A 177 11.10 -3.37 -18.19
N ILE A 178 11.17 -3.52 -16.87
CA ILE A 178 12.23 -2.99 -16.02
C ILE A 178 12.71 -4.06 -15.06
N THR A 179 13.99 -4.08 -14.73
CA THR A 179 14.53 -4.98 -13.71
C THR A 179 14.69 -4.21 -12.41
N VAL A 180 14.07 -4.71 -11.34
CA VAL A 180 14.32 -4.25 -9.97
C VAL A 180 15.45 -5.12 -9.43
N GLU A 181 16.59 -4.51 -9.06
CA GLU A 181 17.79 -5.24 -8.64
C GLU A 181 18.13 -5.02 -7.17
N ASP A 182 18.98 -4.06 -6.85
CA ASP A 182 19.41 -3.72 -5.49
C ASP A 182 18.82 -2.39 -5.00
N LYS A 183 18.16 -1.66 -5.91
CA LYS A 183 17.61 -0.33 -5.69
C LYS A 183 16.24 -0.19 -6.38
N PRO A 184 15.44 0.79 -5.94
CA PRO A 184 14.18 1.09 -6.58
C PRO A 184 14.35 1.45 -8.07
N ALA A 185 13.52 0.85 -8.92
CA ALA A 185 13.47 1.20 -10.33
C ALA A 185 12.49 2.36 -10.53
N ARG A 186 12.89 3.43 -11.25
CA ARG A 186 12.02 4.59 -11.53
C ARG A 186 11.73 4.71 -13.03
N ILE A 187 10.46 4.93 -13.38
CA ILE A 187 10.00 5.17 -14.76
C ILE A 187 9.27 6.50 -14.85
N LEU A 188 9.75 7.36 -15.75
CA LEU A 188 9.03 8.56 -16.19
C LEU A 188 8.17 8.23 -17.41
N LEU A 189 6.87 8.43 -17.31
CA LEU A 189 5.98 8.35 -18.47
C LEU A 189 6.15 9.59 -19.36
N LYS A 190 6.27 9.38 -20.66
CA LYS A 190 6.44 10.44 -21.67
C LYS A 190 5.49 10.20 -22.83
#